data_AF-A0A382W7W8-F1
#
_entry.id   AF-A0A382W7W8-F1
#
_cell.length_a   1.000
_cell.length_b   1.000
_cell.length_c   1.000
_cell.angle_alpha   90.00
_cell.angle_beta   90.00
_cell.angle_gamma   90.00
#
_symmetry.space_group_name_H-M   'P 1'
#
loop_
_entity.id
_entity.type
_entity.pdbx_description
1 polymer ?
#
loop_
_entity_poly.entity_id
_entity_poly.type
_entity_poly.pdbx_seq_one_letter_code
_entity_poly.pdbx_strand_id
1 'polypeptide(L)' 'VGIHIPKFGLNRNDTSSISAFATDVARAEEVGWDCVFLPDSQLRRRDTYVLLSAAAQSTS' A
#
# COMPACT_ATOMS: atom_id res chain seq x y z
N VAL A 1 4.63 -31.48 7.10
CA VAL A 1 4.03 -30.19 7.52
C VAL A 1 4.84 -29.10 6.84
N GLY A 2 4.22 -28.34 5.92
CA GLY A 2 4.93 -27.26 5.21
C GLY A 2 5.21 -26.08 6.14
N ILE A 3 6.35 -25.42 5.96
CA ILE A 3 6.66 -24.18 6.68
C ILE A 3 5.71 -23.11 6.18
N HIS A 4 4.91 -22.52 7.08
CA HIS A 4 4.06 -21.37 6.78
C HIS A 4 4.84 -20.09 7.06
N ILE A 5 5.25 -19.38 6.02
CA ILE A 5 5.92 -18.08 6.16
C ILE A 5 4.85 -17.04 6.51
N PRO A 6 5.04 -16.25 7.58
CA PRO A 6 4.10 -15.18 7.91
C PRO A 6 4.13 -14.09 6.83
N LYS A 7 2.97 -13.48 6.57
CA LYS A 7 2.89 -12.31 5.70
C LYS A 7 3.48 -11.09 6.40
N PHE A 8 4.21 -10.26 5.65
CA PHE A 8 4.77 -8.99 6.09
C PHE A 8 4.04 -7.83 5.42
N GLY A 9 3.70 -6.80 6.20
CA GLY A 9 3.02 -5.63 5.65
C GLY A 9 3.62 -4.30 6.09
N LEU A 10 3.49 -3.30 5.22
CA LEU A 10 4.03 -1.96 5.39
C LEU A 10 2.90 -0.95 5.56
N ASN A 11 3.07 0.03 6.46
CA ASN A 11 2.08 1.09 6.71
C ASN A 11 2.62 2.52 6.54
N ARG A 12 3.82 2.66 5.99
CA ARG A 12 4.53 3.94 5.79
C ARG A 12 4.83 4.17 4.32
N ASN A 13 3.78 4.33 3.53
CA ASN A 13 3.89 4.71 2.12
C ASN A 13 3.76 6.22 1.90
N ASP A 14 4.29 6.69 0.78
CA ASP A 14 4.16 8.11 0.40
C ASP A 14 2.71 8.46 0.05
N THR A 15 2.06 9.28 0.89
CA THR A 15 0.68 9.77 0.66
C THR A 15 0.63 11.22 0.16
N SER A 16 1.78 11.75 -0.30
CA SER A 16 1.95 13.13 -0.78
C SER A 16 1.23 13.41 -2.10
N SER A 17 0.91 12.38 -2.88
CA SER A 17 0.05 12.43 -4.07
C SER A 17 -0.54 11.04 -4.38
N ILE A 18 -1.54 10.98 -5.27
CA ILE A 18 -2.14 9.70 -5.69
C ILE A 18 -1.11 8.83 -6.43
N SER A 19 -0.36 9.43 -7.36
CA SER A 19 0.66 8.73 -8.13
C SER A 19 1.83 8.29 -7.26
N ALA A 20 2.28 9.13 -6.32
CA ALA A 20 3.36 8.77 -5.40
C ALA A 20 3.00 7.54 -4.56
N PHE A 21 1.76 7.50 -4.04
CA PHE A 21 1.27 6.35 -3.28
C PHE A 21 1.25 5.09 -4.14
N ALA A 22 0.66 5.16 -5.34
CA ALA A 22 0.57 4.01 -6.25
C ALA A 22 1.96 3.48 -6.66
N THR A 23 2.91 4.36 -7.00
CA THR A 23 4.30 3.99 -7.32
C THR A 23 5.00 3.34 -6.13
N ASP A 24 4.80 3.86 -4.92
CA ASP A 24 5.45 3.33 -3.73
C ASP A 24 4.89 1.96 -3.32
N VAL A 25 3.59 1.73 -3.53
CA VAL A 25 2.95 0.42 -3.32
C VAL A 25 3.41 -0.60 -4.36
N ALA A 26 3.48 -0.23 -5.64
CA ALA A 26 4.01 -1.11 -6.69
C ALA A 26 5.47 -1.51 -6.40
N ARG A 27 6.29 -0.57 -5.93
CA ARG A 27 7.66 -0.84 -5.48
C ARG A 27 7.70 -1.78 -4.27
N ALA A 28 6.76 -1.66 -3.33
CA ALA A 28 6.68 -2.54 -2.17
C ALA A 28 6.36 -3.99 -2.58
N GLU A 29 5.44 -4.18 -3.53
CA GLU A 29 5.13 -5.49 -4.13
C GLU A 29 6.36 -6.08 -4.83
N GLU A 30 7.07 -5.29 -5.65
CA GLU A 30 8.29 -5.73 -6.37
C GLU A 30 9.38 -6.26 -5.41
N VAL A 31 9.51 -5.68 -4.22
CA VAL A 31 10.49 -6.11 -3.21
C VAL A 31 9.94 -7.14 -2.21
N GLY A 32 8.74 -7.67 -2.44
CA GLY A 32 8.21 -8.83 -1.73
C GLY A 32 7.40 -8.53 -0.46
N TRP A 33 6.87 -7.31 -0.29
CA TRP A 33 5.88 -7.07 0.77
C TRP A 33 4.53 -7.70 0.40
N ASP A 34 3.95 -8.44 1.33
CA ASP A 34 2.68 -9.14 1.11
C ASP A 34 1.46 -8.22 1.23
N CYS A 35 1.58 -7.13 1.99
CA CYS A 35 0.46 -6.26 2.35
C CYS A 35 0.87 -4.80 2.45
N VAL A 36 -0.05 -3.91 2.08
CA VAL A 36 0.02 -2.48 2.37
C VAL A 36 -1.16 -2.08 3.26
N PHE A 37 -0.87 -1.30 4.30
CA PHE A 37 -1.86 -0.76 5.22
C PHE A 37 -1.88 0.76 5.15
N LEU A 38 -3.05 1.34 4.92
CA LEU A 38 -3.24 2.78 4.93
C LEU A 38 -4.11 3.16 6.14
N PRO A 39 -3.60 3.87 7.16
CA PRO A 39 -4.41 4.22 8.31
C PRO A 39 -5.46 5.26 7.90
N ASP A 40 -6.73 5.02 8.18
CA ASP A 40 -7.79 5.96 7.83
C ASP A 40 -7.97 7.04 8.90
N SER A 41 -8.13 8.30 8.47
CA SER A 41 -8.42 9.42 9.37
C SER A 41 -9.07 10.56 8.60
N GLN A 42 -10.15 11.08 9.18
CA GLN A 42 -10.89 12.23 8.64
C GLN A 42 -10.05 13.53 8.58
N LEU A 43 -8.90 13.57 9.26
CA LEU A 43 -7.98 14.72 9.24
C LEU A 43 -6.94 14.63 8.11
N ARG A 44 -6.91 13.53 7.34
CA ARG A 44 -5.98 13.43 6.20
C ARG A 44 -6.40 14.36 5.07
N ARG A 45 -5.40 14.91 4.38
CA ARG A 45 -5.61 15.74 3.19
C ARG A 45 -6.19 14.98 2.00
N ARG A 46 -6.00 13.66 1.94
CA ARG A 46 -6.42 12.82 0.81
C ARG A 46 -7.30 11.69 1.28
N ASP A 47 -8.29 11.40 0.46
CA ASP A 47 -9.21 10.29 0.66
C ASP A 47 -8.46 8.96 0.56
N THR A 48 -8.65 8.13 1.60
CA THR A 48 -8.00 6.83 1.74
C THR A 48 -8.36 5.87 0.60
N TYR A 49 -9.63 5.88 0.15
CA TYR A 49 -10.11 4.96 -0.87
C TYR A 49 -9.64 5.35 -2.27
N VAL A 50 -9.45 6.64 -2.55
CA VAL A 50 -8.80 7.11 -3.79
C VAL A 50 -7.34 6.68 -3.85
N LEU A 51 -6.62 6.71 -2.72
CA LEU A 51 -5.24 6.20 -2.67
C LEU A 51 -5.20 4.68 -2.88
N LEU A 52 -6.07 3.93 -2.18
CA LEU A 52 -6.14 2.48 -2.33
C LEU A 52 -6.57 2.03 -3.73
N SER A 53 -7.48 2.75 -4.38
CA SER A 53 -7.90 2.41 -5.75
C SER A 53 -6.77 2.62 -6.77
N ALA A 54 -5.97 3.67 -6.62
CA ALA A 54 -4.80 3.89 -7.47
C ALA A 54 -3.71 2.84 -7.26
N ALA A 55 -3.49 2.42 -6.01
CA ALA A 55 -2.59 1.31 -5.70
C ALA A 55 -3.07 -0.01 -6.31
N ALA A 56 -4.37 -0.32 -6.20
CA ALA A 56 -4.97 -1.52 -6.79
C ALA A 56 -4.88 -1.56 -8.32
N GLN A 57 -4.89 -0.39 -8.98
CA GLN A 57 -4.64 -0.31 -10.44
C GLN A 57 -3.17 -0.51 -10.83
N SER A 58 -2.25 -0.41 -9.87
CA SER A 58 -0.80 -0.42 -10.10
C SER A 58 -0.11 -1.69 -9.58
N THR A 59 -0.88 -2.65 -9.07
CA THR A 59 -0.42 -3.94 -8.48
C THR A 59 -1.26 -5.10 -9.04
N SER A 60 -0.86 -6.35 -8.78
CA SER A 60 -1.48 -7.55 -9.39
C SER A 60 -1.96 -8.61 -8.40
#